data_AF-A0A218UD07-F1
#
_entry.id   AF-A0A218UD07-F1
#
_cell.length_a   1.000
_cell.length_b   1.000
_cell.length_c   1.000
_cell.angle_alpha   90.00
_cell.angle_beta   90.00
_cell.angle_gamma   90.00
#
_symmetry.space_group_name_H-M   'P 1'
#
loop_
_entity.id
_entity.type
_entity.pdbx_description
1 polymer ?
#
loop_
_entity_poly.entity_id
_entity_poly.type
_entity_poly.pdbx_seq_one_letter_code
_entity_poly.pdbx_strand_id
1 'polypeptide(L)'
;MGGRGRHRAFCCDYAALGLYGLGSALAYSAYAFPLEWVGSTFHEFYVPVAVLNSALSTGLACYSRFLEAERPGLSRAFRTLAFVYPYLFDSIPVFYRLLRSAAGSCSELSLRLHSRHSLCALLTFLSFTSRLPERLAPGSFDIIGERGRNARNGAGNFSVAGHSHQVFHICGILGTLFQLEAVSVDMEERRGRLPLPSSLETFGSLGMGAAASLAILGVCFCSLHPEPPSREKPH
;
A
#
# COMPACT_ATOMS: atom_id res chain seq x y z
N MET A 1 14.57 -18.69 -5.75
CA MET A 1 13.92 -18.75 -4.41
C MET A 1 12.87 -19.85 -4.42
N GLY A 2 12.87 -20.77 -3.45
CA GLY A 2 11.79 -21.75 -3.29
C GLY A 2 10.46 -21.08 -2.92
N GLY A 3 9.32 -21.76 -3.16
CA GLY A 3 7.97 -21.21 -2.95
C GLY A 3 7.74 -20.60 -1.55
N ARG A 4 8.34 -21.18 -0.50
CA ARG A 4 8.28 -20.69 0.89
C ARG A 4 9.03 -19.38 1.12
N GLY A 5 10.20 -19.22 0.50
CA GLY A 5 10.97 -17.97 0.58
C GLY A 5 10.20 -16.81 -0.06
N ARG A 6 9.51 -17.10 -1.17
CA ARG A 6 8.65 -16.13 -1.86
C ARG A 6 7.43 -15.73 -1.02
N HIS A 7 6.77 -16.67 -0.33
CA HIS A 7 5.63 -16.35 0.54
C HIS A 7 6.02 -15.44 1.71
N ARG A 8 7.17 -15.72 2.35
CA ARG A 8 7.69 -14.88 3.43
C ARG A 8 8.03 -13.47 2.95
N ALA A 9 8.65 -13.34 1.79
CA ALA A 9 8.95 -12.05 1.18
C ALA A 9 7.68 -11.22 0.91
N PHE A 10 6.61 -11.84 0.39
CA PHE A 10 5.34 -11.14 0.19
C PHE A 10 4.69 -10.70 1.50
N CYS A 11 4.72 -11.53 2.55
CA CYS A 11 4.21 -11.13 3.86
C CYS A 11 4.97 -9.91 4.41
N CYS A 12 6.31 -9.91 4.31
CA CYS A 12 7.11 -8.74 4.70
C CYS A 12 6.76 -7.48 3.91
N ASP A 13 6.53 -7.61 2.60
CA ASP A 13 6.10 -6.50 1.73
C ASP A 13 4.76 -5.91 2.20
N TYR A 14 3.78 -6.76 2.54
CA TYR A 14 2.49 -6.31 3.06
C TYR A 14 2.60 -5.61 4.40
N ALA A 15 3.43 -6.13 5.31
CA ALA A 15 3.69 -5.50 6.59
C ALA A 15 4.36 -4.12 6.42
N ALA A 16 5.31 -4.01 5.49
CA ALA A 16 5.98 -2.76 5.18
C ALA A 16 4.99 -1.73 4.59
N LEU A 17 4.11 -2.15 3.69
CA LEU A 17 3.08 -1.29 3.10
C LEU A 17 2.07 -0.81 4.16
N GLY A 18 1.67 -1.68 5.10
CA GLY A 18 0.83 -1.32 6.23
C GLY A 18 1.50 -0.32 7.18
N LEU A 19 2.80 -0.46 7.42
CA LEU A 19 3.57 0.50 8.23
C LEU A 19 3.77 1.84 7.53
N TYR A 20 3.96 1.83 6.21
CA TYR A 20 3.99 3.06 5.41
C TYR A 20 2.67 3.84 5.50
N GLY A 21 1.53 3.15 5.42
CA GLY A 21 0.22 3.77 5.64
C GLY A 21 0.10 4.38 7.04
N LEU A 22 0.47 3.64 8.08
CA LEU A 22 0.48 4.16 9.46
C LEU A 22 1.38 5.40 9.62
N GLY A 23 2.58 5.40 9.05
CA GLY A 23 3.46 6.56 9.05
C GLY A 23 2.85 7.77 8.34
N SER A 24 2.16 7.54 7.22
CA SER A 24 1.41 8.58 6.51
C SER A 24 0.28 9.15 7.37
N ALA A 25 -0.48 8.29 8.05
CA ALA A 25 -1.55 8.71 8.95
C ALA A 25 -1.01 9.58 10.09
N LEU A 26 0.08 9.18 10.73
CA LEU A 26 0.72 9.97 11.79
C LEU A 26 1.14 11.35 11.28
N ALA A 27 1.79 11.41 10.11
CA ALA A 27 2.18 12.67 9.48
C ALA A 27 0.97 13.57 9.16
N TYR A 28 -0.11 12.99 8.64
CA TYR A 28 -1.33 13.75 8.35
C TYR A 28 -2.06 14.22 9.61
N SER A 29 -2.06 13.43 10.68
CA SER A 29 -2.62 13.85 11.97
C SER A 29 -1.89 15.07 12.55
N ALA A 30 -0.56 15.08 12.42
CA ALA A 30 0.28 16.13 13.01
C ALA A 30 0.27 17.43 12.21
N TYR A 31 0.23 17.35 10.87
CA TYR A 31 0.51 18.49 10.01
C TYR A 31 -0.58 18.82 9.00
N ALA A 32 -1.32 17.80 8.53
CA ALA A 32 -2.27 17.98 7.44
C ALA A 32 -3.73 18.10 7.90
N PHE A 33 -4.01 17.92 9.18
CA PHE A 33 -5.38 17.88 9.71
C PHE A 33 -6.11 19.24 9.59
N PRO A 34 -7.39 19.27 9.19
CA PRO A 34 -8.20 20.49 9.20
C PRO A 34 -8.35 21.04 10.62
N LEU A 35 -8.10 22.35 10.80
CA LEU A 35 -8.15 23.03 12.10
C LEU A 35 -9.51 22.90 12.80
N GLU A 36 -10.59 22.89 12.02
CA GLU A 36 -11.97 22.75 12.48
C GLU A 36 -12.32 21.35 13.02
N TRP A 37 -11.50 20.34 12.74
CA TRP A 37 -11.67 18.99 13.27
C TRP A 37 -10.74 18.69 14.44
N VAL A 38 -9.79 19.57 14.73
CA VAL A 38 -8.88 19.43 15.88
C VAL A 38 -9.71 19.49 17.16
N GLY A 39 -9.55 18.48 18.01
CA GLY A 39 -10.34 18.33 19.24
C GLY A 39 -11.74 17.72 19.03
N SER A 40 -12.08 17.30 17.83
CA SER A 40 -13.26 16.46 17.59
C SER A 40 -12.97 14.99 17.93
N THR A 41 -14.03 14.20 18.12
CA THR A 41 -13.92 12.75 18.31
C THR A 41 -13.20 12.07 17.15
N PHE A 42 -13.37 12.56 15.92
CA PHE A 42 -12.67 12.01 14.76
C PHE A 42 -11.15 12.14 14.88
N HIS A 43 -10.66 13.30 15.35
CA HIS A 43 -9.23 13.52 15.57
C HIS A 43 -8.65 12.59 16.65
N GLU A 44 -9.39 12.37 17.75
CA GLU A 44 -8.97 11.49 18.85
C GLU A 44 -8.87 10.02 18.42
N PHE A 45 -9.84 9.53 17.63
CA PHE A 45 -9.86 8.13 17.18
C PHE A 45 -9.03 7.87 15.92
N TYR A 46 -8.58 8.92 15.22
CA TYR A 46 -7.90 8.78 13.94
C TYR A 46 -6.64 7.91 14.01
N VAL A 47 -5.72 8.20 14.95
CA VAL A 47 -4.47 7.44 15.10
C VAL A 47 -4.71 6.01 15.61
N PRO A 48 -5.51 5.77 16.66
CA PRO A 48 -5.86 4.41 17.08
C PRO A 48 -6.47 3.56 15.96
N VAL A 49 -7.36 4.13 15.15
CA VAL A 49 -7.96 3.45 14.00
C VAL A 49 -6.92 3.19 12.91
N ALA A 50 -5.98 4.11 12.66
CA ALA A 50 -4.88 3.89 11.71
C ALA A 50 -3.97 2.72 12.14
N VAL A 51 -3.66 2.60 13.44
CA VAL A 51 -2.91 1.46 14.00
C VAL A 51 -3.66 0.15 13.78
N LEU A 52 -4.97 0.13 14.09
CA LEU A 52 -5.82 -1.04 13.86
C LEU A 52 -5.88 -1.40 12.38
N ASN A 53 -6.08 -0.41 11.50
CA ASN A 53 -6.12 -0.59 10.05
C ASN A 53 -4.82 -1.20 9.55
N SER A 54 -3.65 -0.72 10.00
CA SER A 54 -2.34 -1.27 9.64
C SER A 54 -2.20 -2.75 9.99
N ALA A 55 -2.63 -3.14 11.20
CA ALA A 55 -2.61 -4.53 11.64
C ALA A 55 -3.60 -5.40 10.85
N LEU A 56 -4.84 -4.95 10.68
CA LEU A 56 -5.86 -5.66 9.90
C LEU A 56 -5.43 -5.85 8.44
N SER A 57 -4.82 -4.82 7.85
CA SER A 57 -4.34 -4.86 6.47
C SER A 57 -3.25 -5.89 6.29
N THR A 58 -2.27 -5.90 7.20
CA THR A 58 -1.18 -6.89 7.21
C THR A 58 -1.73 -8.29 7.39
N GLY A 59 -2.65 -8.49 8.34
CA GLY A 59 -3.31 -9.76 8.60
C GLY A 59 -4.11 -10.27 7.40
N LEU A 60 -5.00 -9.46 6.84
CA LEU A 60 -5.82 -9.81 5.67
C LEU A 60 -4.97 -10.07 4.43
N ALA A 61 -3.93 -9.25 4.18
CA ALA A 61 -3.04 -9.45 3.05
C ALA A 61 -2.24 -10.74 3.17
N CYS A 62 -1.70 -11.04 4.35
CA CYS A 62 -1.01 -12.31 4.60
C CYS A 62 -1.98 -13.50 4.54
N TYR A 63 -3.18 -13.39 5.11
CA TYR A 63 -4.20 -14.43 5.08
C TYR A 63 -4.69 -14.72 3.65
N SER A 64 -4.85 -13.68 2.83
CA SER A 64 -5.27 -13.80 1.43
C SER A 64 -4.37 -14.76 0.65
N ARG A 65 -3.08 -14.84 0.99
CA ARG A 65 -2.11 -15.69 0.30
C ARG A 65 -2.32 -17.18 0.55
N PHE A 66 -2.82 -17.55 1.72
CA PHE A 66 -3.23 -18.92 2.05
C PHE A 66 -4.51 -19.31 1.30
N LEU A 67 -5.48 -18.37 1.21
CA LEU A 67 -6.72 -18.56 0.46
C LEU A 67 -6.53 -18.56 -1.07
N GLU A 68 -5.38 -18.13 -1.58
CA GLU A 68 -5.19 -17.94 -3.03
C GLU A 68 -5.24 -19.25 -3.81
N ALA A 69 -4.88 -20.38 -3.18
CA ALA A 69 -4.95 -21.70 -3.79
C ALA A 69 -6.41 -22.18 -3.98
N GLU A 70 -7.32 -21.83 -3.06
CA GLU A 70 -8.71 -22.27 -3.09
C GLU A 70 -9.63 -21.28 -3.83
N ARG A 71 -9.43 -19.96 -3.62
CA ARG A 71 -10.32 -18.91 -4.15
C ARG A 71 -9.53 -17.67 -4.59
N PRO A 72 -8.96 -17.68 -5.81
CA PRO A 72 -8.07 -16.61 -6.29
C PRO A 72 -8.78 -15.25 -6.43
N GLY A 73 -10.08 -15.23 -6.73
CA GLY A 73 -10.87 -14.00 -6.81
C GLY A 73 -11.06 -13.32 -5.46
N LEU A 74 -11.45 -14.09 -4.43
CA LEU A 74 -11.64 -13.57 -3.07
C LEU A 74 -10.32 -13.15 -2.43
N SER A 75 -9.27 -13.94 -2.61
CA SER A 75 -7.91 -13.58 -2.17
C SER A 75 -7.48 -12.20 -2.71
N ARG A 76 -7.70 -11.96 -4.00
CA ARG A 76 -7.40 -10.66 -4.60
C ARG A 76 -8.27 -9.55 -4.02
N ALA A 77 -9.59 -9.76 -3.91
CA ALA A 77 -10.50 -8.77 -3.36
C ALA A 77 -10.10 -8.36 -1.93
N PHE A 78 -9.80 -9.33 -1.05
CA PHE A 78 -9.32 -9.06 0.30
C PHE A 78 -8.03 -8.27 0.31
N ARG A 79 -7.06 -8.61 -0.55
CA ARG A 79 -5.78 -7.89 -0.63
C ARG A 79 -5.97 -6.45 -1.14
N THR A 80 -6.81 -6.25 -2.15
CA THR A 80 -7.13 -4.91 -2.64
C THR A 80 -7.82 -4.09 -1.57
N LEU A 81 -8.86 -4.64 -0.94
CA LEU A 81 -9.58 -3.96 0.15
C LEU A 81 -8.68 -3.64 1.34
N ALA A 82 -7.77 -4.56 1.68
CA ALA A 82 -6.80 -4.39 2.76
C ALA A 82 -5.88 -3.18 2.55
N PHE A 83 -5.64 -2.70 1.33
CA PHE A 83 -4.78 -1.52 1.12
C PHE A 83 -5.57 -0.28 0.70
N VAL A 84 -6.67 -0.44 -0.04
CA VAL A 84 -7.51 0.69 -0.47
C VAL A 84 -8.22 1.32 0.72
N TYR A 85 -8.78 0.51 1.62
CA TYR A 85 -9.54 1.05 2.75
C TYR A 85 -8.68 1.90 3.70
N PRO A 86 -7.51 1.44 4.18
CA PRO A 86 -6.62 2.28 4.98
C PRO A 86 -6.16 3.52 4.24
N TYR A 87 -5.80 3.41 2.95
CA TYR A 87 -5.38 4.57 2.16
C TYR A 87 -6.47 5.65 2.10
N LEU A 88 -7.72 5.26 1.84
CA LEU A 88 -8.85 6.19 1.81
C LEU A 88 -9.08 6.81 3.19
N PHE A 89 -9.02 6.02 4.27
CA PHE A 89 -9.17 6.49 5.63
C PHE A 89 -8.08 7.51 6.00
N ASP A 90 -6.82 7.17 5.76
CA ASP A 90 -5.66 8.03 6.06
C ASP A 90 -5.71 9.33 5.24
N SER A 91 -6.28 9.27 4.02
CA SER A 91 -6.37 10.44 3.13
C SER A 91 -7.58 11.34 3.39
N ILE A 92 -8.50 11.00 4.31
CA ILE A 92 -9.71 11.81 4.62
C ILE A 92 -9.35 13.29 4.91
N PRO A 93 -8.39 13.61 5.80
CA PRO A 93 -8.06 15.00 6.12
C PRO A 93 -7.52 15.78 4.91
N VAL A 94 -6.76 15.12 4.03
CA VAL A 94 -6.17 15.70 2.82
C VAL A 94 -7.24 15.93 1.76
N PHE A 95 -8.09 14.93 1.49
CA PHE A 95 -9.20 15.07 0.53
C PHE A 95 -10.18 16.14 0.96
N TYR A 96 -10.46 16.26 2.26
CA TYR A 96 -11.29 17.35 2.78
C TYR A 96 -10.71 18.72 2.43
N ARG A 97 -9.41 18.93 2.65
CA ARG A 97 -8.72 20.18 2.31
C ARG A 97 -8.71 20.46 0.81
N LEU A 98 -8.50 19.42 -0.01
CA LEU A 98 -8.54 19.54 -1.48
C LEU A 98 -9.93 19.94 -1.97
N LEU A 99 -11.00 19.31 -1.45
CA LEU A 99 -12.38 19.64 -1.80
C LEU A 99 -12.76 21.06 -1.40
N ARG A 100 -12.34 21.52 -0.22
CA ARG A 100 -12.59 22.90 0.22
C ARG A 100 -11.85 23.94 -0.62
N SER A 101 -10.61 23.66 -1.00
CA SER A 101 -9.85 24.52 -1.91
C SER A 101 -10.35 24.47 -3.34
N ALA A 102 -10.97 23.39 -3.79
CA ALA A 102 -11.68 23.40 -5.08
C ALA A 102 -12.90 24.34 -5.03
N ALA A 103 -13.55 24.48 -3.87
CA ALA A 103 -14.71 25.35 -3.68
C ALA A 103 -14.36 26.83 -3.42
N GLY A 104 -13.12 27.16 -3.04
CA GLY A 104 -12.65 28.53 -2.80
C GLY A 104 -11.34 28.81 -3.54
N SER A 105 -11.19 29.96 -4.19
CA SER A 105 -10.08 30.28 -5.12
C SER A 105 -8.67 30.44 -4.50
N CYS A 106 -8.30 29.63 -3.53
CA CYS A 106 -6.99 29.65 -2.87
C CYS A 106 -6.18 28.39 -3.25
N SER A 107 -5.09 28.59 -4.01
CA SER A 107 -4.19 27.53 -4.48
C SER A 107 -2.90 27.50 -3.65
N GLU A 108 -2.93 26.84 -2.51
CA GLU A 108 -1.74 26.58 -1.69
C GLU A 108 -0.80 25.59 -2.39
N LEU A 109 0.52 25.76 -2.24
CA LEU A 109 1.52 24.86 -2.83
C LEU A 109 1.37 23.42 -2.34
N SER A 110 1.15 23.25 -1.02
CA SER A 110 0.88 21.96 -0.39
C SER A 110 -0.28 21.20 -1.05
N LEU A 111 -1.37 21.89 -1.42
CA LEU A 111 -2.55 21.26 -2.04
C LEU A 111 -2.26 20.75 -3.46
N ARG A 112 -1.43 21.47 -4.22
CA ARG A 112 -0.99 20.98 -5.54
C ARG A 112 -0.15 19.72 -5.42
N LEU A 113 0.71 19.63 -4.41
CA LEU A 113 1.52 18.44 -4.15
C LEU A 113 0.66 17.26 -3.68
N HIS A 114 -0.29 17.48 -2.76
CA HIS A 114 -1.28 16.47 -2.35
C HIS A 114 -2.16 15.99 -3.51
N SER A 115 -2.52 16.88 -4.44
CA SER A 115 -3.24 16.53 -5.66
C SER A 115 -2.40 15.63 -6.59
N ARG A 116 -1.11 15.97 -6.79
CA ARG A 116 -0.18 15.13 -7.54
C ARG A 116 0.04 13.77 -6.88
N HIS A 117 0.18 13.72 -5.56
CA HIS A 117 0.24 12.48 -4.79
C HIS A 117 -1.03 11.64 -5.01
N SER A 118 -2.21 12.24 -4.91
CA SER A 118 -3.50 11.56 -5.10
C SER A 118 -3.64 10.99 -6.52
N LEU A 119 -3.19 11.74 -7.54
CA LEU A 119 -3.15 11.25 -8.92
C LEU A 119 -2.18 10.07 -9.07
N CYS A 120 -0.98 10.16 -8.50
CA CYS A 120 -0.02 9.05 -8.50
C CYS A 120 -0.59 7.82 -7.80
N ALA A 121 -1.24 7.97 -6.65
CA ALA A 121 -1.89 6.89 -5.92
C ALA A 121 -3.03 6.25 -6.73
N LEU A 122 -3.83 7.04 -7.44
CA LEU A 122 -4.85 6.54 -8.36
C LEU A 122 -4.20 5.75 -9.51
N LEU A 123 -3.12 6.24 -10.11
CA LEU A 123 -2.41 5.53 -11.18
C LEU A 123 -1.77 4.23 -10.66
N THR A 124 -1.22 4.23 -9.44
CA THR A 124 -0.72 3.03 -8.77
C THR A 124 -1.85 2.03 -8.53
N PHE A 125 -2.99 2.48 -8.01
CA PHE A 125 -4.16 1.62 -7.80
C PHE A 125 -4.69 1.05 -9.11
N LEU A 126 -4.88 1.88 -10.12
CA LEU A 126 -5.30 1.45 -11.46
C LEU A 126 -4.31 0.45 -12.02
N SER A 127 -2.99 0.67 -11.93
CA SER A 127 -1.99 -0.30 -12.39
C SER A 127 -2.05 -1.61 -11.60
N PHE A 128 -2.34 -1.54 -10.31
CA PHE A 128 -2.47 -2.72 -9.44
C PHE A 128 -3.73 -3.55 -9.76
N THR A 129 -4.87 -2.90 -9.98
CA THR A 129 -6.14 -3.58 -10.27
C THR A 129 -6.30 -3.94 -11.74
N SER A 130 -5.69 -3.18 -12.64
CA SER A 130 -5.77 -3.37 -14.09
C SER A 130 -4.95 -4.57 -14.52
N ARG A 131 -5.50 -5.77 -14.33
CA ARG A 131 -5.13 -6.94 -15.13
C ARG A 131 -5.95 -6.95 -16.43
N LEU A 132 -5.65 -6.03 -17.34
CA LEU A 132 -6.18 -6.03 -18.71
C LEU A 132 -5.58 -7.09 -19.69
N PRO A 133 -4.52 -7.89 -19.41
CA PRO A 133 -4.09 -8.90 -20.39
C PRO A 133 -4.86 -10.23 -20.34
N GLU A 134 -5.80 -10.43 -19.41
CA GLU A 134 -6.65 -11.66 -19.38
C GLU A 134 -8.09 -11.41 -19.86
N ARG A 135 -8.48 -10.14 -20.03
CA ARG A 135 -9.80 -9.76 -20.58
C ARG A 135 -9.78 -9.24 -22.02
N LEU A 136 -8.61 -9.00 -22.61
CA LEU A 136 -8.49 -8.53 -24.00
C LEU A 136 -7.89 -9.55 -24.98
N ALA A 137 -7.19 -10.60 -24.51
CA ALA A 137 -6.87 -11.79 -25.32
C ALA A 137 -6.32 -12.92 -24.42
N PRO A 138 -7.06 -14.04 -24.21
CA PRO A 138 -6.50 -15.22 -23.55
C PRO A 138 -5.46 -15.86 -24.49
N GLY A 139 -4.20 -15.94 -24.06
CA GLY A 139 -3.17 -16.76 -24.74
C GLY A 139 -1.99 -16.05 -25.40
N SER A 140 -1.80 -14.72 -25.24
CA SER A 140 -0.69 -14.00 -25.90
C SER A 140 0.37 -13.40 -24.95
N PHE A 141 0.28 -13.66 -23.65
CA PHE A 141 1.06 -12.94 -22.63
C PHE A 141 1.92 -13.81 -21.70
N ASP A 142 2.41 -14.94 -22.21
CA ASP A 142 3.54 -15.64 -21.61
C ASP A 142 4.65 -15.74 -22.67
N ILE A 143 5.85 -15.24 -22.37
CA ILE A 143 7.20 -15.77 -22.66
C ILE A 143 8.20 -14.61 -22.45
N ILE A 144 8.84 -14.56 -21.27
CA ILE A 144 10.28 -14.29 -21.20
C ILE A 144 10.85 -15.30 -20.22
N GLY A 145 11.20 -16.46 -20.75
CA GLY A 145 11.76 -17.56 -19.99
C GLY A 145 12.30 -18.66 -20.90
N GLU A 146 12.97 -18.33 -22.00
CA GLU A 146 14.12 -19.08 -22.52
C GLU A 146 14.73 -18.43 -23.77
N ARG A 147 16.05 -18.51 -23.85
CA ARG A 147 16.90 -17.99 -24.90
C ARG A 147 16.96 -18.99 -26.05
N GLY A 148 16.58 -18.61 -27.29
CA GLY A 148 17.03 -19.34 -28.48
C GLY A 148 16.15 -19.31 -29.72
N ARG A 149 16.71 -18.71 -30.78
CA ARG A 149 16.49 -18.94 -32.23
C ARG A 149 15.29 -18.27 -32.94
N ASN A 150 15.69 -17.66 -34.07
CA ASN A 150 14.94 -17.17 -35.22
C ASN A 150 14.29 -15.79 -35.14
N ALA A 151 15.14 -14.80 -35.39
CA ALA A 151 14.76 -13.58 -36.10
C ALA A 151 14.27 -13.94 -37.53
N ARG A 152 12.97 -13.84 -37.77
CA ARG A 152 12.38 -13.48 -39.07
C ARG A 152 10.91 -13.13 -38.87
N ASN A 153 10.56 -11.94 -39.35
CA ASN A 153 9.24 -11.33 -39.47
C ASN A 153 8.83 -10.41 -38.31
N GLY A 154 8.68 -9.13 -38.67
CA GLY A 154 8.37 -8.03 -37.78
C GLY A 154 6.94 -8.04 -37.29
N ALA A 155 6.81 -7.98 -35.97
CA ALA A 155 5.82 -7.24 -35.19
C ALA A 155 6.23 -7.49 -33.74
N GLY A 156 6.97 -6.54 -33.15
CA GLY A 156 7.38 -6.66 -31.75
C GLY A 156 6.15 -6.61 -30.85
N ASN A 157 5.67 -7.75 -30.39
CA ASN A 157 4.62 -7.84 -29.37
C ASN A 157 5.13 -7.16 -28.08
N PHE A 158 4.61 -5.97 -27.81
CA PHE A 158 4.90 -5.18 -26.62
C PHE A 158 4.19 -5.81 -25.40
N SER A 159 4.97 -6.33 -24.44
CA SER A 159 4.44 -7.03 -23.27
C SER A 159 3.94 -6.05 -22.19
N VAL A 160 2.61 -5.89 -22.12
CA VAL A 160 1.90 -4.95 -21.22
C VAL A 160 2.04 -5.31 -19.74
N ALA A 161 2.24 -6.59 -19.40
CA ALA A 161 2.29 -7.07 -18.02
C ALA A 161 3.57 -6.63 -17.26
N GLY A 162 4.72 -6.59 -17.96
CA GLY A 162 5.97 -6.07 -17.38
C GLY A 162 5.93 -4.55 -17.19
N HIS A 163 5.26 -3.84 -18.09
CA HIS A 163 5.17 -2.39 -18.04
C HIS A 163 4.21 -1.88 -16.95
N SER A 164 3.06 -2.54 -16.73
CA SER A 164 2.12 -2.14 -15.68
C SER A 164 2.72 -2.26 -14.27
N HIS A 165 3.52 -3.30 -14.02
CA HIS A 165 4.24 -3.43 -12.75
C HIS A 165 5.35 -2.37 -12.59
N GLN A 166 6.02 -2.00 -13.67
CA GLN A 166 6.98 -0.88 -13.66
C GLN A 166 6.30 0.46 -13.39
N VAL A 167 5.16 0.73 -14.05
CA VAL A 167 4.36 1.94 -13.82
C VAL A 167 3.84 1.97 -12.38
N PHE A 168 3.40 0.84 -11.83
CA PHE A 168 3.01 0.72 -10.42
C PHE A 168 4.13 1.20 -9.48
N HIS A 169 5.37 0.73 -9.68
CA HIS A 169 6.50 1.15 -8.85
C HIS A 169 6.90 2.60 -9.07
N ILE A 170 6.93 3.08 -10.32
CA ILE A 170 7.28 4.47 -10.64
C ILE A 170 6.26 5.42 -10.01
N CYS A 171 4.96 5.17 -10.22
CA CYS A 171 3.90 5.97 -9.62
C CYS A 171 3.91 5.88 -8.09
N GLY A 172 4.23 4.71 -7.52
CA GLY A 172 4.39 4.55 -6.08
C GLY A 172 5.50 5.43 -5.51
N ILE A 173 6.70 5.37 -6.10
CA ILE A 173 7.87 6.16 -5.66
C ILE A 173 7.59 7.66 -5.81
N LEU A 174 7.11 8.10 -6.98
CA LEU A 174 6.77 9.50 -7.22
C LEU A 174 5.66 9.98 -6.28
N GLY A 175 4.67 9.13 -6.03
CA GLY A 175 3.61 9.38 -5.06
C GLY A 175 4.18 9.64 -3.67
N THR A 176 5.07 8.78 -3.18
CA THR A 176 5.73 8.96 -1.87
C THR A 176 6.57 10.23 -1.82
N LEU A 177 7.28 10.58 -2.90
CA LEU A 177 8.06 11.82 -2.96
C LEU A 177 7.16 13.06 -2.84
N PHE A 178 6.08 13.12 -3.63
CA PHE A 178 5.11 14.23 -3.52
C PHE A 178 4.43 14.28 -2.16
N GLN A 179 4.18 13.13 -1.53
CA GLN A 179 3.63 13.08 -0.18
C GLN A 179 4.59 13.70 0.85
N LEU A 180 5.86 13.30 0.83
CA LEU A 180 6.88 13.82 1.75
C LEU A 180 7.08 15.32 1.55
N GLU A 181 7.10 15.78 0.29
CA GLU A 181 7.20 17.21 -0.04
C GLU A 181 5.96 17.98 0.44
N ALA A 182 4.76 17.45 0.20
CA ALA A 182 3.51 18.07 0.65
C ALA A 182 3.44 18.19 2.18
N VAL A 183 3.82 17.12 2.88
CA VAL A 183 3.87 17.11 4.35
C VAL A 183 4.92 18.09 4.85
N SER A 184 6.09 18.19 4.22
CA SER A 184 7.12 19.15 4.62
C SER A 184 6.65 20.60 4.46
N VAL A 185 5.95 20.91 3.37
CA VAL A 185 5.33 22.23 3.19
C VAL A 185 4.24 22.47 4.24
N ASP A 186 3.39 21.48 4.53
CA ASP A 186 2.38 21.56 5.60
C ASP A 186 3.02 21.80 6.98
N MET A 187 4.15 21.14 7.26
CA MET A 187 4.91 21.31 8.50
C MET A 187 5.39 22.74 8.68
N GLU A 188 5.88 23.38 7.61
CA GLU A 188 6.38 24.76 7.63
C GLU A 188 5.24 25.77 7.70
N GLU A 189 4.24 25.66 6.82
CA GLU A 189 3.12 26.60 6.70
C GLU A 189 2.19 26.57 7.92
N ARG A 190 2.08 25.42 8.58
CA ARG A 190 1.12 25.17 9.68
C ARG A 190 1.78 24.97 11.03
N ARG A 191 3.09 25.22 11.11
CA ARG A 191 3.85 25.13 12.36
C ARG A 191 3.18 25.98 13.45
N GLY A 192 2.85 25.34 14.57
CA GLY A 192 2.22 26.01 15.72
C GLY A 192 0.72 26.29 15.57
N ARG A 193 0.09 25.91 14.45
CA ARG A 193 -1.38 25.99 14.29
C ARG A 193 -2.11 24.72 14.74
N LEU A 194 -1.41 23.59 14.77
CA LEU A 194 -1.91 22.29 15.21
C LEU A 194 -1.23 21.88 16.52
N PRO A 195 -1.95 21.22 17.45
CA PRO A 195 -1.32 20.59 18.61
C PRO A 195 -0.43 19.46 18.10
N LEU A 196 0.87 19.57 18.35
CA LEU A 196 1.81 18.52 17.97
C LEU A 196 1.57 17.30 18.87
N PRO A 197 1.40 16.10 18.30
CA PRO A 197 1.35 14.89 19.11
C PRO A 197 2.66 14.76 19.88
N SER A 198 2.56 14.26 21.12
CA SER A 198 3.75 13.98 21.91
C SER A 198 4.63 12.94 21.22
N SER A 199 5.92 12.96 21.53
CA SER A 199 6.86 11.95 21.01
C SER A 199 6.40 10.54 21.39
N LEU A 200 5.83 10.37 22.59
CA LEU A 200 5.31 9.10 23.05
C LEU A 200 4.10 8.64 22.24
N GLU A 201 3.16 9.53 21.90
CA GLU A 201 2.01 9.16 21.06
C GLU A 201 2.46 8.76 19.65
N THR A 202 3.39 9.51 19.07
CA THR A 202 3.90 9.24 17.71
C THR A 202 4.70 7.94 17.66
N PHE A 203 5.75 7.82 18.46
CA PHE A 203 6.60 6.63 18.47
C PHE A 203 5.91 5.43 19.11
N GLY A 204 5.00 5.65 20.07
CA GLY A 204 4.18 4.61 20.67
C GLY A 204 3.21 4.02 19.67
N SER A 205 2.49 4.85 18.90
CA SER A 205 1.58 4.36 17.85
C SER A 205 2.32 3.62 16.74
N LEU A 206 3.45 4.17 16.28
CA LEU A 206 4.30 3.49 15.30
C LEU A 206 4.85 2.15 15.83
N GLY A 207 5.30 2.14 17.10
CA GLY A 207 5.81 0.96 17.78
C GLY A 207 4.73 -0.12 17.95
N MET A 208 3.50 0.26 18.32
CA MET A 208 2.36 -0.66 18.40
C MET A 208 2.04 -1.26 17.04
N GLY A 209 2.00 -0.45 15.98
CA GLY A 209 1.79 -0.94 14.61
C GLY A 209 2.88 -1.91 14.17
N ALA A 210 4.16 -1.58 14.44
CA ALA A 210 5.29 -2.44 14.12
C ALA A 210 5.25 -3.77 14.89
N ALA A 211 4.97 -3.72 16.19
CA ALA A 211 4.82 -4.91 17.02
C ALA A 211 3.67 -5.81 16.53
N ALA A 212 2.52 -5.22 16.21
CA ALA A 212 1.37 -5.96 15.66
C ALA A 212 1.72 -6.63 14.33
N SER A 213 2.34 -5.91 13.41
CA SER A 213 2.80 -6.45 12.12
C SER A 213 3.80 -7.59 12.31
N LEU A 214 4.78 -7.43 13.20
CA LEU A 214 5.76 -8.49 13.51
C LEU A 214 5.09 -9.73 14.13
N ALA A 215 4.13 -9.55 15.03
CA ALA A 215 3.37 -10.66 15.61
C ALA A 215 2.59 -11.43 14.53
N ILE A 216 1.92 -10.72 13.61
CA ILE A 216 1.22 -11.32 12.47
C ILE A 216 2.18 -12.08 11.57
N LEU A 217 3.34 -11.50 11.25
CA LEU A 217 4.38 -12.17 10.46
C LEU A 217 4.87 -13.44 11.15
N GLY A 218 5.08 -13.41 12.47
CA GLY A 218 5.44 -14.58 13.27
C GLY A 218 4.42 -15.70 13.12
N VAL A 219 3.13 -15.39 13.31
CA VAL A 219 2.03 -16.36 13.13
C VAL A 219 1.99 -16.91 11.71
N CYS A 220 2.12 -16.04 10.69
CA CYS A 220 2.12 -16.45 9.29
C CYS A 220 3.31 -17.35 8.95
N PHE A 221 4.49 -17.07 9.52
CA PHE A 221 5.69 -17.85 9.27
C PHE A 221 5.63 -19.22 9.95
N CYS A 222 5.08 -19.29 11.17
CA CYS A 222 4.81 -20.55 11.86
C CYS A 222 3.78 -21.40 11.12
N SER A 223 2.75 -20.77 10.53
CA SER A 223 1.71 -21.47 9.76
C SER A 223 2.22 -22.08 8.45
N LEU A 224 3.46 -21.77 8.03
CA LEU A 224 4.12 -22.30 6.83
C LEU A 224 5.01 -23.54 7.13
N HIS A 225 4.83 -24.23 8.27
CA HIS A 225 5.67 -25.35 8.75
C HIS A 225 5.76 -26.56 7.77
N PRO A 226 6.81 -27.41 7.92
CA PRO A 226 7.31 -28.30 6.86
C PRO A 226 6.48 -29.56 6.67
N GLU A 227 6.33 -29.98 5.40
CA GLU A 227 6.03 -31.38 5.05
C GLU A 227 6.95 -32.33 5.83
N PRO A 228 6.43 -33.41 6.44
CA PRO A 228 7.27 -34.42 7.05
C PRO A 228 8.23 -34.99 5.99
N PRO A 229 9.46 -35.38 6.37
CA PRO A 229 10.39 -35.97 5.41
C PRO A 229 9.71 -37.17 4.75
N SER A 230 9.68 -37.17 3.41
CA SER A 230 9.19 -38.28 2.62
C SER A 230 9.86 -39.55 3.12
N ARG A 231 9.07 -40.48 3.66
CA ARG A 231 9.54 -41.83 3.97
C ARG A 231 10.13 -42.38 2.68
N GLU A 232 11.45 -42.49 2.60
CA GLU A 232 12.11 -43.33 1.61
C GLU A 232 11.47 -44.71 1.76
N LYS A 233 10.78 -45.15 0.70
CA LYS A 233 10.37 -46.55 0.59
C LYS A 233 11.67 -47.34 0.38
N PRO A 234 12.03 -48.29 1.26
CA PRO A 234 13.12 -49.18 0.98
C PRO A 234 12.69 -50.09 -0.17
N HIS A 235 13.43 -50.02 -1.28
CA HIS A 235 13.43 -51.02 -2.34
C HIS A 235 14.86 -51.50 -2.52
#